data_AF-A0A672KDN7-F1
#
_entry.id   AF-A0A672KDN7-F1
#
_cell.length_a   1.000
_cell.length_b   1.000
_cell.length_c   1.000
_cell.angle_alpha   90.00
_cell.angle_beta   90.00
_cell.angle_gamma   90.00
#
_symmetry.space_group_name_H-M   'P 1'
#
loop_
_entity.id
_entity.type
_entity.pdbx_description
1 polymer ?
#
loop_
_entity_poly.entity_id
_entity_poly.type
_entity_poly.pdbx_seq_one_letter_code
_entity_poly.pdbx_strand_id
1 'polypeptide(L)'
;MQFNGKKYNAMQFNWFIVIIWWKMQLYMLILDVTLDPDTAYPYLILSDDGKQVSLGDIEQDVPENPKRFDVISILAKEGFSSGKFYYEVQVKGKTEWDLGVARESINRKETNTMAPVNGYWAVILRNDNEYDACENPSVSLSLRVKPEIVGVFVDYEEGLVSFYDVESSFHIHSFTGQIFTEKLYPYFSPGLNDEGKNSKPLIISPRGRAGVVRAPAPLITDAKFLFRSGQCATGPQPLPRTTPPGPRVLPRGTPPSPLHNAVVRS
;
A
#
# COMPACT_ATOMS: atom_id res chain seq x y z
N MET A 1 -18.82 -30.84 5.24
CA MET A 1 -17.57 -31.18 5.99
C MET A 1 -17.69 -30.66 7.41
N GLN A 2 -17.00 -31.26 8.39
CA GLN A 2 -17.04 -30.82 9.80
C GLN A 2 -15.67 -30.30 10.23
N PHE A 3 -15.63 -29.15 10.90
CA PHE A 3 -14.42 -28.60 11.51
C PHE A 3 -14.78 -28.03 12.88
N ASN A 4 -14.04 -28.39 13.93
CA ASN A 4 -14.29 -27.97 15.32
C ASN A 4 -15.76 -28.11 15.78
N GLY A 5 -16.38 -29.26 15.44
CA GLY A 5 -17.77 -29.57 15.82
C GLY A 5 -18.85 -28.82 15.04
N LYS A 6 -18.50 -27.92 14.11
CA LYS A 6 -19.46 -27.20 13.25
C LYS A 6 -19.57 -27.85 11.87
N LYS A 7 -20.79 -28.02 11.37
CA LYS A 7 -21.07 -28.51 10.01
C LYS A 7 -21.03 -27.34 9.03
N TYR A 8 -20.17 -27.46 8.02
CA TYR A 8 -20.04 -26.52 6.92
C TYR A 8 -20.49 -27.16 5.61
N ASN A 9 -21.19 -26.40 4.78
CA ASN A 9 -21.44 -26.83 3.40
C ASN A 9 -20.15 -26.73 2.56
N ALA A 10 -20.13 -27.36 1.38
CA ALA A 10 -18.92 -27.42 0.55
C ALA A 10 -18.42 -26.03 0.13
N MET A 11 -19.32 -25.08 -0.16
CA MET A 11 -18.96 -23.69 -0.47
C MET A 11 -18.31 -22.98 0.73
N GLN A 12 -18.89 -23.11 1.92
CA GLN A 12 -18.35 -22.53 3.15
C GLN A 12 -16.98 -23.11 3.48
N PHE A 13 -16.81 -24.43 3.36
CA PHE A 13 -15.52 -25.07 3.63
C PHE A 13 -14.44 -24.64 2.64
N ASN A 14 -14.78 -24.57 1.34
CA ASN A 14 -13.85 -24.09 0.33
C ASN A 14 -13.49 -22.61 0.54
N TRP A 15 -14.46 -21.81 1.00
CA TRP A 15 -14.25 -20.41 1.37
C TRP A 15 -13.34 -20.25 2.59
N PHE A 16 -13.46 -21.11 3.61
CA PHE A 16 -12.53 -21.15 4.75
C PHE A 16 -11.11 -21.50 4.33
N ILE A 17 -10.94 -22.48 3.44
CA ILE A 17 -9.64 -22.83 2.89
C ILE A 17 -9.05 -21.62 2.15
N VAL A 18 -9.81 -21.00 1.26
CA VAL A 18 -9.38 -19.78 0.56
C VAL A 18 -8.92 -18.71 1.55
N ILE A 19 -9.70 -18.40 2.59
CA ILE A 19 -9.30 -17.41 3.62
C ILE A 19 -8.01 -17.80 4.36
N ILE A 20 -7.84 -19.07 4.72
CA ILE A 20 -6.65 -19.56 5.42
C ILE A 20 -5.42 -19.46 4.51
N TRP A 21 -5.54 -19.84 3.25
CA TRP A 21 -4.50 -19.70 2.24
C TRP A 21 -4.12 -18.23 2.02
N TRP A 22 -5.11 -17.33 1.94
CA TRP A 22 -4.86 -15.88 1.84
C TRP A 22 -4.13 -15.30 3.06
N LYS A 23 -4.55 -15.69 4.27
CA LYS A 23 -3.88 -15.26 5.50
C LYS A 23 -2.45 -15.77 5.57
N MET A 24 -2.19 -17.00 5.11
CA MET A 24 -0.84 -17.54 5.04
C MET A 24 0.02 -16.79 4.03
N GLN A 25 -0.50 -16.51 2.83
CA GLN A 25 0.22 -15.73 1.81
C GLN A 25 0.61 -14.35 2.36
N LEU A 26 -0.33 -13.68 3.03
CA LEU A 26 -0.11 -12.37 3.62
C LEU A 26 0.89 -12.41 4.78
N TYR A 27 0.84 -13.46 5.61
CA TYR A 27 1.76 -13.64 6.72
C TYR A 27 3.22 -13.77 6.24
N MET A 28 3.43 -14.38 5.08
CA MET A 28 4.77 -14.48 4.46
C MET A 28 5.31 -13.12 3.98
N LEU A 29 4.42 -12.16 3.69
CA LEU A 29 4.79 -10.83 3.21
C LEU A 29 5.13 -9.84 4.34
N ILE A 30 4.59 -10.04 5.55
CA ILE A 30 4.91 -9.17 6.68
C ILE A 30 6.40 -9.31 6.96
N LEU A 31 7.13 -8.21 7.01
CA LEU A 31 8.54 -8.19 7.33
C LEU A 31 8.76 -8.05 8.84
N ASP A 32 9.69 -8.82 9.39
CA ASP A 32 10.17 -8.59 10.74
C ASP A 32 11.22 -7.48 10.71
N VAL A 33 10.76 -6.23 10.77
CA VAL A 33 11.64 -5.07 10.67
C VAL A 33 12.31 -4.79 12.00
N THR A 34 13.64 -4.73 12.05
CA THR A 34 14.39 -4.22 13.19
C THR A 34 15.17 -2.97 12.80
N LEU A 35 15.20 -1.98 13.68
CA LEU A 35 15.95 -0.74 13.46
C LEU A 35 17.46 -1.00 13.54
N ASP A 36 18.24 -0.36 12.67
CA ASP A 36 19.70 -0.48 12.62
C ASP A 36 20.39 0.67 13.41
N PRO A 37 20.95 0.40 14.61
CA PRO A 37 21.62 1.41 15.43
C PRO A 37 22.84 2.05 14.75
N ASP A 38 23.47 1.37 13.79
CA ASP A 38 24.62 1.91 13.06
C ASP A 38 24.20 3.07 12.14
N THR A 39 22.92 3.11 11.76
CA THR A 39 22.36 4.18 10.91
C THR A 39 21.75 5.31 11.71
N ALA A 40 21.33 5.06 12.96
CA ALA A 40 20.55 5.99 13.77
C ALA A 40 21.24 7.34 13.97
N TYR A 41 20.49 8.43 13.75
CA TYR A 41 20.90 9.76 14.19
C TYR A 41 21.24 9.77 15.70
N PRO A 42 22.34 10.42 16.15
CA PRO A 42 22.84 10.29 17.52
C PRO A 42 21.87 10.65 18.65
N TYR A 43 20.81 11.44 18.41
CA TYR A 43 19.82 11.79 19.43
C TYR A 43 18.60 10.85 19.44
N LEU A 44 18.58 9.82 18.59
CA LEU A 44 17.50 8.85 18.58
C LEU A 44 17.64 7.85 19.73
N ILE A 45 16.54 7.65 20.44
CA ILE A 45 16.40 6.64 21.48
C ILE A 45 15.69 5.44 20.87
N LEU A 46 16.34 4.27 20.95
CA LEU A 46 15.81 3.01 20.45
C LEU A 46 15.38 2.12 21.62
N SER A 47 14.31 1.35 21.45
CA SER A 47 13.98 0.28 22.39
C SER A 47 14.94 -0.90 22.25
N ASP A 48 15.12 -1.67 23.33
CA ASP A 48 16.01 -2.85 23.36
C ASP A 48 15.67 -3.91 22.29
N ASP A 49 14.39 -4.02 21.92
CA ASP A 49 13.91 -4.94 20.88
C ASP A 49 14.08 -4.37 19.44
N GLY A 50 14.58 -3.15 19.30
CA GLY A 50 14.77 -2.47 18.02
C GLY A 50 13.47 -2.18 17.28
N LYS A 51 12.33 -2.12 17.98
CA LYS A 51 11.00 -1.88 17.37
C LYS A 51 10.48 -0.46 17.56
N GLN A 52 11.09 0.35 18.43
CA GLN A 52 10.63 1.70 18.73
C GLN A 52 11.74 2.71 18.52
N VAL A 53 11.35 3.89 18.05
CA VAL A 53 12.25 5.04 17.93
C VAL A 53 11.54 6.34 18.27
N SER A 54 12.20 7.15 19.09
CA SER A 54 11.80 8.52 19.43
C SER A 54 13.01 9.44 19.42
N LEU A 55 12.78 10.74 19.24
CA LEU A 55 13.83 11.75 19.41
C LEU A 55 14.00 12.06 20.91
N GLY A 56 15.23 11.99 21.40
CA GLY A 56 15.61 12.42 22.74
C GLY A 56 16.31 13.78 22.75
N ASP A 57 16.56 14.30 23.95
CA ASP A 57 17.25 15.59 24.15
C ASP A 57 18.77 15.42 24.37
N ILE A 58 19.24 14.17 24.51
CA ILE A 58 20.62 13.83 24.85
C ILE A 58 21.23 12.99 23.73
N GLU A 59 22.41 13.42 23.28
CA GLU A 59 23.24 12.68 22.34
C GLU A 59 23.68 11.34 22.95
N GLN A 60 23.47 10.26 22.21
CA GLN A 60 23.91 8.93 22.61
C GLN A 60 25.42 8.79 22.35
N ASP A 61 26.13 8.14 23.26
CA ASP A 61 27.56 7.83 23.10
C ASP A 61 27.74 6.66 22.12
N VAL A 62 27.71 6.98 20.83
CA VAL A 62 27.82 6.01 19.73
C VAL A 62 28.93 6.41 18.76
N PRO A 63 29.69 5.44 18.21
CA PRO A 63 30.80 5.77 17.32
C PRO A 63 30.31 6.35 16.00
N GLU A 64 31.01 7.37 15.51
CA GLU A 64 30.79 7.91 14.17
C GLU A 64 31.13 6.89 13.09
N ASN A 65 30.27 6.81 12.07
CA ASN A 65 30.49 5.94 10.93
C ASN A 65 29.75 6.45 9.67
N PRO A 66 30.17 6.03 8.46
CA PRO A 66 29.57 6.53 7.21
C PRO A 66 28.09 6.18 7.02
N LYS A 67 27.56 5.16 7.70
CA LYS A 67 26.15 4.75 7.60
C LYS A 67 25.23 5.60 8.47
N ARG A 68 25.78 6.32 9.46
CA ARG A 68 25.01 7.13 10.42
C ARG A 68 24.41 8.36 9.74
N PHE A 69 23.14 8.64 10.03
CA PHE A 69 22.52 9.88 9.62
C PHE A 69 22.97 11.06 10.48
N ASP A 70 23.16 12.21 9.84
CA ASP A 70 23.34 13.50 10.51
C ASP A 70 22.01 14.27 10.63
N VAL A 71 20.93 13.71 10.07
CA VAL A 71 19.55 14.19 10.13
C VAL A 71 18.68 13.21 10.92
N ILE A 72 17.56 13.65 11.48
CA ILE A 72 16.68 12.85 12.37
C ILE A 72 16.06 11.68 11.60
N SER A 73 16.80 10.58 11.43
CA SER A 73 16.43 9.46 10.57
C SER A 73 17.16 8.18 10.95
N ILE A 74 16.58 7.07 10.57
CA ILE A 74 17.12 5.72 10.79
C ILE A 74 16.60 4.77 9.71
N LEU A 75 17.40 3.77 9.36
CA LEU A 75 16.98 2.65 8.50
C LEU A 75 16.75 1.38 9.32
N ALA A 76 15.96 0.48 8.77
CA ALA A 76 15.96 -0.90 9.23
C ALA A 76 17.24 -1.64 8.82
N LYS A 77 17.55 -2.70 9.57
CA LYS A 77 18.68 -3.60 9.31
C LYS A 77 18.42 -4.48 8.10
N GLU A 78 17.18 -4.95 7.96
CA GLU A 78 16.74 -5.75 6.82
C GLU A 78 16.43 -4.84 5.62
N GLY A 79 16.99 -5.18 4.46
CA GLY A 79 16.66 -4.55 3.19
C GLY A 79 16.53 -5.57 2.07
N PHE A 80 15.96 -5.15 0.94
CA PHE A 80 15.47 -6.04 -0.11
C PHE A 80 15.91 -5.56 -1.48
N SER A 81 16.34 -6.50 -2.31
CA SER A 81 16.69 -6.26 -3.72
C SER A 81 15.76 -6.99 -4.68
N SER A 82 14.70 -7.62 -4.15
CA SER A 82 13.69 -8.37 -4.89
C SER A 82 12.50 -8.71 -3.99
N GLY A 83 11.41 -9.15 -4.61
CA GLY A 83 10.21 -9.63 -3.97
C GLY A 83 9.32 -8.54 -3.43
N LYS A 84 8.36 -8.98 -2.61
CA LYS A 84 7.34 -8.13 -2.02
C LYS A 84 7.45 -8.18 -0.50
N PHE A 85 7.32 -7.04 0.15
CA PHE A 85 7.32 -6.97 1.61
C PHE A 85 6.34 -5.92 2.11
N TYR A 86 5.91 -6.10 3.34
CA TYR A 86 4.97 -5.22 4.01
C TYR A 86 5.37 -5.02 5.47
N TYR A 87 5.26 -3.81 5.98
CA TYR A 87 5.43 -3.54 7.41
C TYR A 87 4.45 -2.47 7.87
N GLU A 88 4.17 -2.46 9.18
CA GLU A 88 3.23 -1.52 9.79
C GLU A 88 3.93 -0.73 10.88
N VAL A 89 3.59 0.54 10.97
CA VAL A 89 4.14 1.45 11.97
C VAL A 89 3.00 2.17 12.66
N GLN A 90 2.93 2.03 13.97
CA GLN A 90 2.04 2.82 14.79
C GLN A 90 2.61 4.25 14.91
N VAL A 91 1.81 5.22 14.48
CA VAL A 91 2.09 6.67 14.49
C VAL A 91 1.14 7.43 15.42
N LYS A 92 0.28 6.70 16.14
CA LYS A 92 -0.74 7.24 17.04
C LYS A 92 -0.18 8.30 17.99
N GLY A 93 -0.79 9.49 17.95
CA GLY A 93 -0.45 10.60 18.85
C GLY A 93 0.80 11.38 18.46
N LYS A 94 1.37 11.15 17.27
CA LYS A 94 2.45 11.96 16.69
C LYS A 94 1.90 13.11 15.84
N THR A 95 2.60 14.23 15.83
CA THR A 95 2.28 15.42 15.01
C THR A 95 3.24 15.60 13.83
N GLU A 96 4.36 14.87 13.83
CA GLU A 96 5.38 14.87 12.78
C GLU A 96 6.03 13.49 12.68
N TRP A 97 6.23 13.01 11.44
CA TRP A 97 6.99 11.79 11.12
C TRP A 97 7.19 11.65 9.62
N ASP A 98 8.19 10.85 9.22
CA ASP A 98 8.41 10.41 7.85
C ASP A 98 8.51 8.88 7.81
N LEU A 99 7.79 8.24 6.88
CA LEU A 99 7.78 6.80 6.73
C LEU A 99 7.90 6.41 5.25
N GLY A 100 8.63 5.33 4.97
CA GLY A 100 8.73 4.83 3.61
C GLY A 100 9.89 3.87 3.39
N VAL A 101 10.47 3.92 2.20
CA VAL A 101 11.70 3.17 1.90
C VAL A 101 12.74 4.08 1.28
N ALA A 102 13.99 3.74 1.49
CA ALA A 102 15.13 4.41 0.89
C ALA A 102 16.10 3.41 0.25
N ARG A 103 16.75 3.83 -0.83
CA ARG A 103 17.84 3.04 -1.43
C ARG A 103 19.07 3.02 -0.53
N GLU A 104 19.93 2.02 -0.70
CA GLU A 104 21.17 1.87 0.06
C GLU A 104 22.11 3.08 -0.02
N SER A 105 22.25 3.66 -1.21
CA SER A 105 23.19 4.74 -1.55
C SER A 105 22.72 6.16 -1.23
N ILE A 106 21.59 6.34 -0.54
CA ILE A 106 21.16 7.69 -0.14
C ILE A 106 22.27 8.44 0.59
N ASN A 107 22.37 9.75 0.35
CA ASN A 107 23.22 10.62 1.16
C ASN A 107 22.56 10.78 2.54
N ARG A 108 23.33 10.47 3.60
CA ARG A 108 22.88 10.44 5.00
C ARG A 108 23.41 11.63 5.82
N LYS A 109 24.32 12.43 5.23
CA LYS A 109 25.07 13.49 5.90
C LYS A 109 24.49 14.88 5.69
N GLU A 110 23.67 15.04 4.66
CA GLU A 110 23.06 16.33 4.31
C GLU A 110 21.55 16.21 4.21
N THR A 111 20.85 17.32 4.50
CA THR A 111 19.41 17.39 4.28
C THR A 111 19.17 17.54 2.77
N ASN A 112 18.80 16.44 2.13
CA ASN A 112 18.34 16.44 0.75
C ASN A 112 16.82 16.41 0.68
N THR A 113 16.26 17.02 -0.37
CA THR A 113 14.84 16.91 -0.67
C THR A 113 14.46 15.43 -0.80
N MET A 114 13.53 14.96 0.02
CA MET A 114 12.99 13.61 -0.10
C MET A 114 12.24 13.51 -1.43
N ALA A 115 12.72 12.66 -2.33
CA ALA A 115 12.11 12.38 -3.61
C ALA A 115 12.66 11.07 -4.21
N PRO A 116 11.92 10.40 -5.12
CA PRO A 116 12.40 9.21 -5.82
C PRO A 116 13.75 9.39 -6.51
N VAL A 117 13.99 10.56 -7.11
CA VAL A 117 15.28 10.89 -7.77
C VAL A 117 16.46 10.88 -6.80
N ASN A 118 16.20 11.18 -5.52
CA ASN A 118 17.19 11.13 -4.45
C ASN A 118 17.21 9.78 -3.73
N GLY A 119 16.33 8.86 -4.12
CA GLY A 119 16.25 7.49 -3.62
C GLY A 119 15.32 7.30 -2.44
N TYR A 120 14.33 8.17 -2.26
CA TYR A 120 13.34 8.10 -1.20
C TYR A 120 11.93 7.92 -1.78
N TRP A 121 11.16 7.00 -1.21
CA TRP A 121 9.74 6.83 -1.47
C TRP A 121 9.02 6.86 -0.14
N ALA A 122 8.53 8.05 0.24
CA ALA A 122 8.06 8.32 1.59
C ALA A 122 6.80 9.18 1.60
N VAL A 123 6.02 9.02 2.69
CA VAL A 123 4.94 9.92 3.08
C VAL A 123 5.36 10.60 4.38
N ILE A 124 5.09 11.90 4.48
CA ILE A 124 5.43 12.73 5.62
C ILE A 124 4.18 13.31 6.25
N LEU A 125 4.21 13.48 7.57
CA LEU A 125 3.25 14.26 8.34
C LEU A 125 3.94 15.49 8.90
N ARG A 126 3.36 16.67 8.70
CA ARG A 126 3.76 17.93 9.33
C ARG A 126 2.55 18.59 9.99
N ASN A 127 2.80 19.46 10.97
CA ASN A 127 1.78 20.31 11.58
C ASN A 127 0.50 19.56 12.01
N ASP A 128 0.66 18.33 12.55
CA ASP A 128 -0.42 17.46 13.04
C ASP A 128 -1.36 16.84 11.98
N ASN A 129 -1.61 17.51 10.86
CA ASN A 129 -2.61 17.11 9.87
C ASN A 129 -2.24 17.35 8.39
N GLU A 130 -1.03 17.85 8.11
CA GLU A 130 -0.56 18.07 6.74
C GLU A 130 0.21 16.83 6.28
N TYR A 131 -0.35 16.11 5.31
CA TYR A 131 0.26 14.91 4.75
C TYR A 131 0.74 15.19 3.34
N ASP A 132 1.97 14.83 3.03
CA ASP A 132 2.51 14.92 1.68
C ASP A 132 3.17 13.61 1.27
N ALA A 133 3.01 13.24 -0.01
CA ALA A 133 3.87 12.27 -0.65
C ALA A 133 5.11 13.01 -1.19
N CYS A 134 6.28 12.45 -0.93
CA CYS A 134 7.57 12.95 -1.39
C CYS A 134 7.78 12.67 -2.89
N GLU A 135 6.86 13.10 -3.75
CA GLU A 135 7.03 13.13 -5.20
C GLU A 135 7.89 14.34 -5.64
N ASN A 136 8.17 14.45 -6.94
CA ASN A 136 8.81 15.63 -7.51
C ASN A 136 7.95 16.22 -8.64
N PRO A 137 7.17 17.29 -8.39
CA PRO A 137 7.03 18.01 -7.11
C PRO A 137 6.25 17.21 -6.07
N SER A 138 6.36 17.60 -4.79
CA SER A 138 5.62 16.95 -3.70
C SER A 138 4.10 17.08 -3.91
N VAL A 139 3.36 16.04 -3.50
CA VAL A 139 1.91 15.92 -3.69
C VAL A 139 1.22 15.93 -2.34
N SER A 140 0.37 16.92 -2.10
CA SER A 140 -0.41 17.01 -0.87
C SER A 140 -1.57 16.01 -0.83
N LEU A 141 -1.72 15.35 0.31
CA LEU A 141 -2.65 14.24 0.53
C LEU A 141 -3.77 14.67 1.47
N SER A 142 -5.02 14.59 1.00
CA SER A 142 -6.21 14.89 1.79
C SER A 142 -6.74 13.63 2.49
N LEU A 143 -6.33 13.41 3.74
CA LEU A 143 -6.82 12.30 4.57
C LEU A 143 -8.07 12.70 5.37
N ARG A 144 -9.12 11.88 5.32
CA ARG A 144 -10.37 12.15 6.06
C ARG A 144 -10.26 11.86 7.55
N VAL A 145 -9.41 10.90 7.90
CA VAL A 145 -9.15 10.44 9.26
C VAL A 145 -7.64 10.38 9.42
N LYS A 146 -7.16 10.78 10.60
CA LYS A 146 -5.74 10.68 10.95
C LYS A 146 -5.38 9.20 11.15
N PRO A 147 -4.44 8.64 10.37
CA PRO A 147 -4.05 7.25 10.54
C PRO A 147 -3.35 7.07 11.90
N GLU A 148 -3.73 6.01 12.63
CA GLU A 148 -3.01 5.60 13.85
C GLU A 148 -1.91 4.57 13.55
N ILE A 149 -2.08 3.81 12.47
CA ILE A 149 -1.14 2.80 11.97
C ILE A 149 -1.04 2.96 10.45
N VAL A 150 0.20 3.15 9.97
CA VAL A 150 0.51 3.24 8.54
C VAL A 150 1.15 1.94 8.10
N GLY A 151 0.56 1.32 7.07
CA GLY A 151 1.11 0.15 6.39
C GLY A 151 1.89 0.58 5.16
N VAL A 152 3.11 0.06 5.00
CA VAL A 152 3.97 0.31 3.84
C VAL A 152 4.18 -1.01 3.11
N PHE A 153 3.77 -1.05 1.85
CA PHE A 153 3.92 -2.20 0.96
C PHE A 153 4.87 -1.87 -0.17
N VAL A 154 5.76 -2.82 -0.48
CA VAL A 154 6.67 -2.71 -1.61
C VAL A 154 6.52 -3.95 -2.49
N ASP A 155 6.45 -3.71 -3.79
CA ASP A 155 6.61 -4.71 -4.84
C ASP A 155 7.82 -4.29 -5.67
N TYR A 156 8.95 -4.98 -5.45
CA TYR A 156 10.22 -4.57 -6.04
C TYR A 156 10.19 -4.73 -7.56
N GLU A 157 9.68 -5.86 -8.05
CA GLU A 157 9.62 -6.16 -9.48
C GLU A 157 8.64 -5.25 -10.25
N GLU A 158 7.51 -4.89 -9.64
CA GLU A 158 6.53 -3.98 -10.25
C GLU A 158 6.87 -2.49 -10.04
N GLY A 159 7.96 -2.18 -9.33
CA GLY A 159 8.36 -0.79 -9.11
C GLY A 159 7.35 -0.01 -8.29
N LEU A 160 6.78 -0.63 -7.26
CA LEU A 160 5.66 -0.08 -6.48
C LEU A 160 6.02 0.10 -5.01
N VAL A 161 5.72 1.29 -4.47
CA VAL A 161 5.69 1.54 -3.02
C VAL A 161 4.32 2.13 -2.69
N SER A 162 3.55 1.50 -1.82
CA SER A 162 2.18 1.90 -1.48
C SER A 162 1.98 2.06 0.03
N PHE A 163 1.21 3.07 0.39
CA PHE A 163 0.92 3.48 1.77
C PHE A 163 -0.58 3.33 2.06
N TYR A 164 -0.88 2.89 3.27
CA TYR A 164 -2.25 2.60 3.69
C TYR A 164 -2.49 2.98 5.14
N ASP A 165 -3.70 3.45 5.42
CA ASP A 165 -4.26 3.45 6.77
C ASP A 165 -4.74 2.02 7.07
N VAL A 166 -4.09 1.36 8.02
CA VAL A 166 -4.38 -0.05 8.35
C VAL A 166 -5.73 -0.20 9.05
N GLU A 167 -6.12 0.77 9.88
CA GLU A 167 -7.35 0.67 10.66
C GLU A 167 -8.58 0.81 9.78
N SER A 168 -8.56 1.81 8.91
CA SER A 168 -9.64 2.06 7.95
C SER A 168 -9.52 1.21 6.67
N SER A 169 -8.37 0.56 6.47
CA SER A 169 -8.01 -0.16 5.23
C SER A 169 -8.09 0.72 3.98
N PHE A 170 -7.85 2.04 4.13
CA PHE A 170 -7.85 2.97 3.01
C PHE A 170 -6.45 3.16 2.43
N HIS A 171 -6.39 3.32 1.12
CA HIS A 171 -5.18 3.72 0.41
C HIS A 171 -4.87 5.19 0.70
N ILE A 172 -3.59 5.47 0.97
CA ILE A 172 -3.07 6.83 1.20
C ILE A 172 -2.41 7.34 -0.08
N HIS A 173 -1.41 6.63 -0.59
CA HIS A 173 -0.65 7.01 -1.78
C HIS A 173 0.13 5.82 -2.36
N SER A 174 0.50 5.89 -3.64
CA SER A 174 1.36 4.89 -4.30
C SER A 174 2.34 5.57 -5.25
N PHE A 175 3.62 5.26 -5.08
CA PHE A 175 4.66 5.51 -6.06
C PHE A 175 4.68 4.34 -7.05
N THR A 176 4.38 4.59 -8.31
CA THR A 176 4.25 3.55 -9.36
C THR A 176 5.29 3.73 -10.45
N GLY A 177 5.60 2.66 -11.20
CA GLY A 177 6.49 2.75 -12.37
C GLY A 177 7.93 3.07 -12.01
N GLN A 178 8.35 2.72 -10.79
CA GLN A 178 9.71 2.92 -10.32
C GLN A 178 10.63 1.83 -10.88
N ILE A 179 11.90 2.16 -11.08
CA ILE A 179 12.91 1.17 -11.48
C ILE A 179 13.92 1.09 -10.34
N PHE A 180 13.79 0.06 -9.51
CA PHE A 180 14.73 -0.15 -8.41
C PHE A 180 15.96 -0.91 -8.88
N THR A 181 17.13 -0.28 -8.73
CA THR A 181 18.43 -0.85 -9.12
C THR A 181 19.28 -1.24 -7.93
N GLU A 182 18.80 -0.95 -6.72
CA GLU A 182 19.55 -1.07 -5.47
C GLU A 182 18.68 -1.65 -4.38
N LYS A 183 19.34 -2.16 -3.34
CA LYS A 183 18.66 -2.63 -2.14
C LYS A 183 17.87 -1.49 -1.49
N LEU A 184 16.61 -1.75 -1.17
CA LEU A 184 15.72 -0.84 -0.46
C LEU A 184 15.64 -1.22 1.02
N TYR A 185 15.67 -0.22 1.88
CA TYR A 185 15.55 -0.37 3.33
C TYR A 185 14.31 0.40 3.80
N PRO A 186 13.47 -0.18 4.69
CA PRO A 186 12.51 0.59 5.47
C PRO A 186 13.16 1.80 6.13
N TYR A 187 12.51 2.95 6.00
CA TYR A 187 13.00 4.26 6.40
C TYR A 187 12.03 4.89 7.40
N PHE A 188 12.59 5.50 8.45
CA PHE A 188 11.84 6.11 9.55
C PHE A 188 12.48 7.43 9.97
N SER A 189 11.64 8.42 10.24
CA SER A 189 11.98 9.65 10.96
C SER A 189 10.89 9.94 11.98
N PRO A 190 11.19 9.95 13.30
CA PRO A 190 10.19 10.27 14.32
C PRO A 190 9.83 11.77 14.36
N GLY A 191 10.50 12.63 13.58
CA GLY A 191 10.30 14.07 13.60
C GLY A 191 10.81 14.76 14.86
N LEU A 192 10.66 16.08 14.91
CA LEU A 192 10.99 16.92 16.06
C LEU A 192 10.01 16.67 17.22
N ASN A 193 10.47 16.85 18.47
CA ASN A 193 9.66 16.61 19.68
C ASN A 193 8.53 17.66 19.87
N ASP A 194 8.65 18.87 19.30
CA ASP A 194 7.69 20.00 19.40
C ASP A 194 7.17 20.21 20.83
N GLU A 195 8.07 20.58 21.75
CA GLU A 195 7.73 20.82 23.17
C GLU A 195 7.03 19.63 23.86
N GLY A 196 7.26 18.41 23.37
CA GLY A 196 6.67 17.18 23.89
C GLY A 196 5.39 16.75 23.18
N LYS A 197 4.82 17.56 22.27
CA LYS A 197 3.61 17.21 21.51
C LYS A 197 3.83 16.01 20.59
N ASN A 198 5.05 15.82 20.10
CA ASN A 198 5.43 14.71 19.23
C ASN A 198 6.30 13.65 19.93
N SER A 199 6.35 13.66 21.26
CA SER A 199 7.20 12.78 22.09
C SER A 199 6.91 11.28 21.94
N LYS A 200 5.76 10.91 21.38
CA LYS A 200 5.41 9.49 21.16
C LYS A 200 6.38 8.85 20.16
N PRO A 201 6.82 7.60 20.42
CA PRO A 201 7.70 6.90 19.49
C PRO A 201 6.93 6.46 18.25
N LEU A 202 7.67 6.25 17.16
CA LEU A 202 7.24 5.33 16.11
C LEU A 202 7.43 3.91 16.63
N ILE A 203 6.41 3.06 16.46
CA ILE A 203 6.44 1.67 16.91
C ILE A 203 6.18 0.75 15.73
N ILE A 204 7.19 -0.04 15.35
CA ILE A 204 7.07 -1.09 14.35
C ILE A 204 6.21 -2.22 14.92
N SER A 205 5.13 -2.57 14.23
CA SER A 205 4.31 -3.72 14.61
C SER A 205 5.10 -5.02 14.48
N PRO A 206 5.15 -5.88 15.51
CA PRO A 206 5.83 -7.16 15.41
C PRO A 206 5.10 -8.07 14.42
N ARG A 207 5.86 -9.00 13.82
CA ARG A 207 5.25 -10.12 13.10
C ARG A 207 4.28 -10.86 14.03
N GLY A 208 3.00 -10.91 13.65
CA GLY A 208 2.04 -11.81 14.26
C GLY A 208 1.28 -11.31 15.49
N ARG A 209 0.72 -10.09 15.47
CA ARG A 209 -0.47 -9.86 16.30
C ARG A 209 -1.54 -10.90 15.88
N ALA A 210 -1.77 -11.89 16.73
CA ALA A 210 -2.77 -12.94 16.54
C ALA A 210 -4.22 -12.42 16.45
N GLY A 211 -4.42 -11.10 16.62
CA GLY A 211 -5.64 -10.39 16.30
C GLY A 211 -5.50 -9.61 14.99
N VAL A 212 -5.83 -10.28 13.88
CA VAL A 212 -6.11 -9.68 12.56
C VAL A 212 -4.91 -9.01 11.89
N VAL A 213 -4.19 -9.76 11.06
CA VAL A 213 -3.46 -9.14 9.94
C VAL A 213 -4.51 -8.51 9.02
N ARG A 214 -4.61 -7.17 9.02
CA ARG A 214 -5.52 -6.40 8.16
C ARG A 214 -4.72 -5.87 6.99
N ALA A 215 -4.54 -6.70 5.97
CA ALA A 215 -4.07 -6.14 4.72
C ALA A 215 -5.09 -5.16 4.15
N PRO A 216 -4.66 -4.00 3.68
CA PRO A 216 -5.51 -3.08 2.94
C PRO A 216 -6.05 -3.77 1.68
N ALA A 217 -7.30 -3.48 1.33
CA ALA A 217 -8.04 -4.10 0.22
C ALA A 217 -7.33 -4.10 -1.15
N PRO A 218 -6.40 -3.19 -1.48
CA PRO A 218 -5.66 -3.25 -2.75
C PRO A 218 -4.68 -4.43 -2.86
N LEU A 219 -4.13 -4.93 -1.74
CA LEU A 219 -3.41 -6.21 -1.71
C LEU A 219 -4.33 -7.41 -2.00
N ILE A 220 -5.66 -7.18 -1.93
CA ILE A 220 -6.71 -8.15 -2.22
C ILE A 220 -7.24 -7.99 -3.67
N THR A 221 -6.89 -6.94 -4.42
CA THR A 221 -7.36 -6.81 -5.81
C THR A 221 -6.54 -7.61 -6.82
N ASP A 222 -5.24 -7.83 -6.58
CA ASP A 222 -4.42 -8.72 -7.43
C ASP A 222 -4.88 -10.18 -7.33
N ALA A 223 -5.38 -10.57 -6.15
CA ALA A 223 -6.04 -11.83 -5.90
C ALA A 223 -7.30 -12.06 -6.73
N LYS A 224 -8.07 -10.99 -6.98
CA LYS A 224 -9.33 -11.07 -7.72
C LYS A 224 -9.10 -11.04 -9.23
N PHE A 225 -7.96 -10.53 -9.70
CA PHE A 225 -7.61 -10.53 -11.12
C PHE A 225 -7.21 -11.92 -11.62
N LEU A 226 -6.59 -12.75 -10.78
CA LEU A 226 -6.24 -14.14 -11.11
C LEU A 226 -7.45 -15.07 -11.29
N PHE A 227 -8.67 -14.68 -10.89
CA PHE A 227 -9.88 -15.49 -11.10
C PHE A 227 -10.70 -15.10 -12.35
N ARG A 228 -10.32 -14.06 -13.11
CA ARG A 228 -11.00 -13.72 -14.38
C ARG A 228 -10.41 -14.37 -15.62
N SER A 229 -9.30 -15.10 -15.53
CA SER A 229 -8.72 -15.88 -16.64
C SER A 229 -8.98 -17.39 -16.54
N GLY A 230 -9.72 -17.87 -15.52
CA GLY A 230 -10.00 -19.29 -15.31
C GLY A 230 -11.33 -19.81 -15.86
N GLN A 231 -12.12 -19.01 -16.59
CA GLN A 231 -13.31 -19.51 -17.28
C GLN A 231 -13.04 -19.59 -18.78
N CYS A 232 -12.55 -20.74 -19.23
CA CYS A 232 -12.72 -21.16 -20.61
C CYS A 232 -13.38 -22.55 -20.65
N ALA A 233 -14.32 -22.68 -21.59
CA ALA A 233 -15.11 -23.85 -21.96
C ALA A 233 -16.35 -24.20 -21.11
N THR A 234 -17.44 -23.46 -21.32
CA THR A 234 -18.73 -24.13 -21.57
C THR A 234 -18.90 -24.26 -23.08
N GLY A 235 -18.96 -25.49 -23.57
CA GLY A 235 -19.30 -25.80 -24.96
C GLY A 235 -20.68 -25.26 -25.39
N PRO A 236 -21.04 -25.38 -26.67
CA PRO A 236 -22.17 -24.67 -27.24
C PRO A 236 -23.49 -25.07 -26.57
N GLN A 237 -24.30 -24.08 -26.23
CA GLN A 237 -25.67 -24.29 -25.74
C GLN A 237 -26.54 -24.95 -26.83
N PRO A 238 -27.46 -25.86 -26.49
CA PRO A 238 -28.49 -26.30 -27.43
C PRO A 238 -29.41 -25.12 -27.74
N LEU A 239 -29.65 -24.86 -29.03
CA LEU A 239 -30.64 -23.88 -29.47
C LEU A 239 -32.03 -24.22 -28.88
N PRO A 240 -32.80 -23.22 -28.41
CA PRO A 240 -34.18 -23.44 -28.01
C PRO A 240 -35.02 -23.83 -29.22
N ARG A 241 -35.88 -24.85 -29.07
CA ARG A 241 -36.93 -25.19 -30.04
C ARG A 241 -37.83 -23.96 -30.23
N THR A 242 -37.72 -23.32 -31.39
CA THR A 242 -38.67 -22.31 -31.84
C THR A 242 -39.90 -23.03 -32.39
N THR A 243 -41.05 -22.79 -31.76
CA THR A 243 -42.35 -23.06 -32.40
C THR A 243 -42.47 -22.17 -33.64
N PRO A 244 -42.89 -22.70 -34.81
CA PRO A 244 -43.02 -21.90 -36.02
C PRO A 244 -44.12 -20.83 -35.85
N PRO A 245 -43.89 -19.59 -36.31
CA PRO A 245 -44.90 -18.54 -36.28
C PRO A 245 -46.03 -18.87 -37.26
N GLY A 246 -47.27 -18.73 -36.80
CA GLY A 246 -48.47 -18.78 -37.65
C GLY A 246 -48.46 -17.69 -38.73
N PRO A 247 -49.22 -17.87 -39.82
CA PRO A 247 -49.18 -16.99 -40.98
C PRO A 247 -49.58 -15.55 -40.60
N ARG A 248 -48.66 -14.61 -40.81
CA ARG A 248 -48.88 -13.18 -40.55
C ARG A 248 -49.50 -12.53 -41.80
N VAL A 249 -50.72 -12.04 -41.62
CA VAL A 249 -51.47 -11.26 -42.63
C VAL A 249 -50.71 -9.96 -42.92
N LEU A 250 -50.44 -9.70 -44.20
CA LEU A 250 -49.80 -8.48 -44.69
C LEU A 250 -50.80 -7.30 -44.65
N PRO A 251 -50.47 -6.16 -44.00
CA PRO A 251 -51.23 -4.94 -44.19
C PRO A 251 -50.93 -4.36 -45.58
N ARG A 252 -51.99 -3.95 -46.28
CA ARG A 252 -51.94 -3.35 -47.62
C ARG A 252 -51.02 -2.12 -47.63
N GLY A 253 -50.14 -2.07 -48.62
CA GLY A 253 -49.32 -0.90 -48.91
C GLY A 253 -50.19 0.32 -49.24
N THR A 254 -49.82 1.46 -48.65
CA THR A 254 -50.27 2.78 -49.09
C THR A 254 -49.36 3.27 -50.23
N PRO A 255 -49.91 3.91 -51.28
CA PRO A 255 -49.13 4.32 -52.46
C PRO A 255 -48.23 5.54 -52.19
N PRO A 256 -47.16 5.74 -52.98
CA PRO A 256 -46.25 6.88 -52.84
C PRO A 256 -46.78 8.12 -53.58
N SER A 257 -46.45 9.32 -53.10
CA SER A 257 -46.70 10.62 -53.77
C SER A 257 -45.84 11.72 -53.09
N PRO A 258 -45.50 12.84 -53.77
CA PRO A 258 -44.28 12.96 -54.58
C PRO A 258 -43.30 14.02 -54.06
N LEU A 259 -42.10 13.98 -54.65
CA LEU A 259 -41.00 14.95 -54.55
C LEU A 259 -41.46 16.43 -54.60
N HIS A 260 -40.89 17.26 -53.73
CA HIS A 260 -40.83 18.70 -53.95
C HIS A 260 -39.37 19.18 -53.99
N ASN A 261 -39.00 19.69 -55.16
CA ASN A 261 -37.80 20.46 -55.46
C ASN A 261 -37.92 21.89 -54.90
N ALA A 262 -36.77 22.59 -54.90
CA ALA A 262 -36.56 24.04 -54.80
C ALA A 262 -36.44 24.60 -53.37
N VAL A 263 -35.52 25.52 -53.03
CA VAL A 263 -34.54 26.30 -53.81
C VAL A 263 -33.52 26.92 -52.83
N VAL A 264 -32.29 27.11 -53.32
CA VAL A 264 -31.18 27.84 -52.68
C VAL A 264 -31.42 29.36 -52.76
N ARG A 265 -31.34 30.05 -51.62
CA ARG A 265 -30.93 31.46 -51.42
C ARG A 265 -30.35 31.47 -49.99
N SER A 266 -29.17 31.98 -49.65
CA SER A 266 -28.27 33.00 -50.20
C SER A 266 -26.85 32.71 -49.75
#